data_AF-Q8FR05-F1
#
_entry.id   AF-Q8FR05-F1
#
_cell.length_a   1.000
_cell.length_b   1.000
_cell.length_c   1.000
_cell.angle_alpha   90.00
_cell.angle_beta   90.00
_cell.angle_gamma   90.00
#
_symmetry.space_group_name_H-M   'P 1'
#
loop_
_entity.id
_entity.type
_entity.pdbx_description
1 polymer ?
#
loop_
_entity_poly.entity_id
_entity_poly.type
_entity_poly.pdbx_seq_one_letter_code
_entity_poly.pdbx_strand_id
1 'polypeptide(L)'
;MMGFSHVVDCHGIQAALSARLDGEPTGIDDAVIDTHLAHCEACRTFYDRAAALNRTLSLSAVEPRTMVPPDLSEIILAEVEPQWRRRANTRVIANTVLRLVLVVLAVVYTVWAGTMLGDTASISIQDDPLTARLAAEAATFRLGLAVGLFFAAWKPSIITGMLPIFGALWTFSLGFAARDLLVDTADSTTATTIVLLLVSAVVLGLTWLNHLGAGVLRRTWSSISATPS
;
A
#
# COMPACT_ATOMS: atom_id res chain seq x y z
N MET A 1 -42.75 9.65 36.05
CA MET A 1 -42.33 11.06 35.87
C MET A 1 -41.08 11.27 36.73
N MET A 2 -39.91 11.16 36.10
CA MET A 2 -38.60 11.25 36.74
C MET A 2 -38.26 12.72 36.99
N GLY A 3 -38.17 13.10 38.26
CA GLY A 3 -37.74 14.43 38.68
C GLY A 3 -36.24 14.60 38.42
N PHE A 4 -35.90 15.39 37.40
CA PHE A 4 -34.58 15.94 37.18
C PHE A 4 -34.22 16.88 38.33
N SER A 5 -33.34 16.46 39.24
CA SER A 5 -32.61 17.39 40.10
C SER A 5 -31.39 17.90 39.33
N HIS A 6 -31.59 19.05 38.69
CA HIS A 6 -30.63 19.78 37.90
C HIS A 6 -29.62 20.49 38.82
N VAL A 7 -28.53 19.83 39.23
CA VAL A 7 -27.32 20.53 39.69
C VAL A 7 -26.01 19.90 39.20
N VAL A 8 -25.93 18.58 38.93
CA VAL A 8 -24.74 17.99 38.26
C VAL A 8 -25.15 16.80 37.39
N ASP A 9 -24.78 16.82 36.11
CA ASP A 9 -25.05 15.73 35.17
C ASP A 9 -24.23 14.48 35.54
N CYS A 10 -24.87 13.31 35.54
CA CYS A 10 -24.23 12.01 35.77
C CYS A 10 -23.05 11.79 34.82
N HIS A 11 -23.14 12.26 33.57
CA HIS A 11 -22.04 12.16 32.61
C HIS A 11 -20.82 12.97 33.04
N GLY A 12 -21.03 14.18 33.60
CA GLY A 12 -19.96 15.00 34.16
C GLY A 12 -19.29 14.36 35.38
N ILE A 13 -20.08 13.75 36.25
CA ILE A 13 -19.55 13.00 37.41
C ILE A 13 -18.77 11.76 36.98
N GLN A 14 -19.23 11.03 35.97
CA GLN A 14 -18.48 9.87 35.44
C GLN A 14 -17.14 10.27 34.81
N ALA A 15 -17.11 11.39 34.07
CA ALA A 15 -15.87 11.94 33.53
C ALA A 15 -14.90 12.35 34.66
N ALA A 16 -15.39 13.03 35.69
CA ALA A 16 -14.59 13.41 36.86
C ALA A 16 -14.07 12.18 37.64
N LEU A 17 -14.89 11.11 37.77
CA LEU A 17 -14.48 9.86 38.39
C LEU A 17 -13.40 9.12 37.58
N SER A 18 -13.47 9.15 36.25
CA SER A 18 -12.42 8.61 35.39
C SER A 18 -11.12 9.39 35.56
N ALA A 19 -11.18 10.72 35.50
CA ALA A 19 -10.02 11.59 35.73
C ALA A 19 -9.37 11.32 37.10
N ARG A 20 -10.17 11.11 38.15
CA ARG A 20 -9.69 10.74 39.49
C ARG A 20 -8.97 9.39 39.51
N LEU A 21 -9.41 8.41 38.72
CA LEU A 21 -8.76 7.10 38.60
C LEU A 21 -7.44 7.16 37.82
N ASP A 22 -7.34 8.08 36.86
CA ASP A 22 -6.15 8.31 36.02
C ASP A 22 -5.15 9.30 36.64
N GLY A 23 -5.51 9.95 37.76
CA GLY A 23 -4.69 10.95 38.45
C GLY A 23 -4.71 12.35 37.81
N GLU A 24 -5.68 12.60 36.93
CA GLU A 24 -5.90 13.87 36.25
C GLU A 24 -6.79 14.82 37.08
N PRO A 25 -6.71 16.14 36.84
CA PRO A 25 -7.58 17.11 37.53
C PRO A 25 -9.05 16.87 37.18
N THR A 26 -9.87 16.62 38.19
CA THR A 26 -11.29 16.27 38.06
C THR A 26 -12.19 17.42 37.60
N GLY A 27 -11.73 18.67 37.73
CA GLY A 27 -12.45 19.89 37.33
C GLY A 27 -13.73 20.18 38.15
N ILE A 28 -14.09 19.30 39.08
CA ILE A 28 -15.26 19.36 39.96
C ILE A 28 -14.76 19.11 41.38
N ASP A 29 -15.28 19.85 42.35
CA ASP A 29 -14.96 19.66 43.78
C ASP A 29 -15.30 18.23 44.23
N ASP A 30 -14.35 17.57 44.90
CA ASP A 30 -14.50 16.21 45.42
C ASP A 30 -15.71 16.08 46.35
N ALA A 31 -16.07 17.12 47.10
CA ALA A 31 -17.25 17.11 47.98
C ALA A 31 -18.57 16.96 47.18
N VAL A 32 -18.62 17.51 45.97
CA VAL A 32 -19.77 17.42 45.06
C VAL A 32 -19.84 16.02 44.45
N ILE A 33 -18.69 15.45 44.08
CA ILE A 33 -18.59 14.09 43.55
C ILE A 33 -19.05 13.06 44.60
N ASP A 34 -18.56 13.17 45.84
CA ASP A 34 -18.88 12.24 46.92
C ASP A 34 -20.36 12.34 47.33
N THR A 35 -20.92 13.56 47.34
CA THR A 35 -22.36 13.78 47.59
C THR A 35 -23.23 13.12 46.51
N HIS A 36 -22.82 13.20 45.24
CA HIS A 36 -23.53 12.57 44.14
C HIS A 36 -23.41 11.04 44.20
N LEU A 37 -22.24 10.50 44.55
CA LEU A 37 -22.03 9.07 44.76
C LEU A 37 -22.89 8.49 45.90
N ALA A 38 -23.17 9.28 46.93
CA ALA A 38 -24.06 8.86 48.03
C ALA A 38 -25.51 8.65 47.57
N HIS A 39 -25.97 9.43 46.58
CA HIS A 39 -27.36 9.46 46.14
C HIS A 39 -27.63 8.74 44.81
N CYS A 40 -26.60 8.43 44.02
CA CYS A 40 -26.74 7.82 42.69
C CYS A 40 -26.10 6.42 42.60
N GLU A 41 -26.95 5.39 42.54
CA GLU A 41 -26.51 3.98 42.41
C GLU A 41 -25.81 3.68 41.08
N ALA A 42 -26.21 4.34 39.99
CA ALA A 42 -25.62 4.16 38.67
C ALA A 42 -24.16 4.61 38.62
N CYS A 43 -23.84 5.77 39.22
CA CYS A 43 -22.48 6.29 39.29
C CYS A 43 -21.59 5.46 40.23
N ARG A 44 -22.15 4.89 41.31
CA ARG A 44 -21.45 3.95 42.20
C ARG A 44 -21.04 2.67 41.47
N THR A 45 -21.99 2.07 40.75
CA THR A 45 -21.75 0.87 39.94
C THR A 45 -20.76 1.09 38.80
N PHE A 46 -20.72 2.31 38.24
CA PHE A 46 -19.70 2.71 37.26
C PHE A 46 -18.31 2.78 37.90
N TYR A 47 -18.18 3.46 39.03
CA TYR A 47 -16.92 3.61 39.74
C TYR A 47 -16.33 2.27 40.19
N ASP A 48 -17.14 1.37 40.74
CA ASP A 48 -16.68 0.05 41.19
C ASP A 48 -16.12 -0.79 40.03
N ARG A 49 -16.79 -0.74 38.86
CA ARG A 49 -16.31 -1.42 37.64
C ARG A 49 -15.01 -0.82 37.13
N ALA A 50 -14.92 0.51 37.10
CA ALA A 50 -13.71 1.21 36.64
C ALA A 50 -12.53 0.96 37.59
N ALA A 51 -12.74 0.98 38.91
CA ALA A 51 -11.73 0.67 39.92
C ALA A 51 -11.28 -0.80 39.88
N ALA A 52 -12.19 -1.74 39.60
CA ALA A 52 -11.84 -3.15 39.41
C ALA A 52 -10.96 -3.36 38.17
N LEU A 53 -11.27 -2.70 37.06
CA LEU A 53 -10.46 -2.73 35.83
C LEU A 53 -9.08 -2.07 36.04
N ASN A 54 -9.04 -0.93 36.74
CA ASN A 54 -7.76 -0.28 37.04
C ASN A 54 -6.87 -1.18 37.90
N ARG A 55 -7.46 -1.94 38.84
CA ARG A 55 -6.72 -2.90 39.68
C ARG A 55 -6.18 -4.09 38.89
N THR A 56 -6.90 -4.60 37.88
CA THR A 56 -6.40 -5.70 37.04
C THR A 56 -5.29 -5.23 36.10
N LEU A 57 -5.38 -3.99 35.60
CA LEU A 57 -4.32 -3.36 34.81
C LEU A 57 -3.08 -3.02 35.66
N SER A 58 -3.27 -2.53 36.89
CA SER A 58 -2.16 -2.18 37.78
C SER A 58 -1.40 -3.40 38.29
N LEU A 59 -2.02 -4.58 38.39
CA LEU A 59 -1.30 -5.83 38.69
C LEU A 59 -0.40 -6.30 37.53
N SER A 60 -0.63 -5.81 36.31
CA SER A 60 0.27 -6.02 35.16
C SER A 60 1.36 -4.95 35.06
N ALA A 61 1.17 -3.81 35.74
CA ALA A 61 2.19 -2.81 35.96
C ALA A 61 3.05 -3.24 37.15
N VAL A 62 4.15 -3.91 36.84
CA VAL A 62 5.21 -4.31 37.78
C VAL A 62 5.41 -3.24 38.86
N GLU A 63 5.35 -3.66 40.13
CA GLU A 63 5.67 -2.88 41.32
C GLU A 63 6.78 -1.86 41.02
N PRO A 64 6.58 -0.55 41.24
CA PRO A 64 7.64 0.43 41.05
C PRO A 64 8.64 0.29 42.19
N ARG A 65 9.51 -0.72 42.08
CA ARG A 65 10.83 -0.65 42.71
C ARG A 65 11.44 0.65 42.20
N THR A 66 11.96 1.43 43.14
CA THR A 66 12.69 2.70 43.00
C THR A 66 13.97 2.58 42.17
N MET A 67 13.87 1.94 41.01
CA MET A 67 14.91 1.79 40.04
C MET A 67 14.51 2.69 38.88
N VAL A 68 15.11 3.88 38.81
CA VAL A 68 15.17 4.63 37.55
C VAL A 68 15.63 3.61 36.50
N PRO A 69 14.78 3.24 35.52
CA PRO A 69 15.21 2.32 34.48
C PRO A 69 16.44 2.95 33.84
N PRO A 70 17.58 2.23 33.69
CA PRO A 70 18.69 2.77 32.93
C PRO A 70 18.14 3.19 31.57
N ASP A 71 18.57 4.35 31.09
CA ASP A 71 18.10 4.89 29.81
C ASP A 71 18.61 3.98 28.68
N LEU A 72 17.84 2.94 28.39
CA LEU A 72 18.09 1.99 27.31
C LEU A 72 17.52 2.50 25.98
N SER A 73 17.01 3.74 25.94
CA SER A 73 16.43 4.33 24.73
C SER A 73 17.46 4.39 23.60
N GLU A 74 18.70 4.79 23.89
CA GLU A 74 19.79 4.81 22.91
C GLU A 74 20.17 3.41 22.43
N ILE A 75 20.17 2.40 23.31
CA ILE A 75 20.54 1.01 22.96
C ILE A 75 19.42 0.37 22.13
N ILE A 76 18.16 0.59 22.51
CA ILE A 76 17.00 0.08 21.77
C ILE A 76 16.90 0.78 20.40
N LEU A 77 17.12 2.10 20.34
CA LEU A 77 17.19 2.82 19.07
C LEU A 77 18.37 2.34 18.22
N ALA A 78 19.56 2.15 18.79
CA ALA A 78 20.73 1.68 18.05
C ALA A 78 20.59 0.24 17.51
N GLU A 79 19.83 -0.63 18.18
CA GLU A 79 19.61 -2.02 17.76
C GLU A 79 18.43 -2.17 16.78
N VAL A 80 17.36 -1.37 16.93
CA VAL A 80 16.14 -1.45 16.10
C VAL A 80 16.25 -0.63 14.81
N GLU A 81 16.91 0.53 14.85
CA GLU A 81 17.16 1.40 13.70
C GLU A 81 17.86 0.69 12.53
N PRO A 82 18.91 -0.14 12.69
CA PRO A 82 19.57 -0.79 11.56
C PRO A 82 18.65 -1.76 10.82
N GLN A 83 17.70 -2.41 11.50
CA GLN A 83 16.79 -3.37 10.89
C GLN A 83 15.67 -2.68 10.10
N TRP A 84 15.09 -1.62 10.69
CA TRP A 84 14.08 -0.79 10.02
C TRP A 84 14.68 0.00 8.86
N ARG A 85 15.86 0.60 9.06
CA ARG A 85 16.59 1.37 8.05
C ARG A 85 17.09 0.48 6.91
N ARG A 86 17.53 -0.77 7.17
CA ARG A 86 17.85 -1.73 6.09
C ARG A 86 16.62 -2.11 5.26
N ARG A 87 15.47 -2.38 5.88
CA ARG A 87 14.22 -2.68 5.15
C ARG A 87 13.70 -1.47 4.39
N ALA A 88 13.76 -0.28 4.98
CA ALA A 88 13.37 0.97 4.33
C ALA A 88 14.30 1.27 3.14
N ASN A 89 15.62 1.16 3.33
CA ASN A 89 16.60 1.43 2.29
C ASN A 89 16.52 0.42 1.14
N THR A 90 16.32 -0.87 1.44
CA THR A 90 16.12 -1.91 0.41
C THR A 90 14.88 -1.62 -0.44
N ARG A 91 13.79 -1.12 0.16
CA ARG A 91 12.58 -0.72 -0.59
C ARG A 91 12.80 0.50 -1.46
N VAL A 92 13.52 1.51 -0.95
CA VAL A 92 13.88 2.70 -1.73
C VAL A 92 14.75 2.30 -2.93
N ILE A 93 15.78 1.47 -2.70
CA ILE A 93 16.65 0.97 -3.77
C ILE A 93 15.86 0.14 -4.78
N ALA A 94 15.03 -0.80 -4.33
CA ALA A 94 14.19 -1.62 -5.22
C ALA A 94 13.25 -0.76 -6.08
N ASN A 95 12.61 0.26 -5.48
CA ASN A 95 11.76 1.19 -6.24
C ASN A 95 12.55 1.97 -7.29
N THR A 96 13.75 2.44 -6.95
CA THR A 96 14.62 3.14 -7.92
C THR A 96 15.05 2.21 -9.05
N VAL A 97 15.46 0.98 -8.73
CA VAL A 97 15.85 -0.03 -9.73
C VAL A 97 14.69 -0.34 -10.67
N LEU A 98 13.49 -0.60 -10.14
CA LEU A 98 12.34 -0.90 -11.00
C LEU A 98 11.94 0.29 -11.89
N ARG A 99 12.08 1.53 -11.42
CA ARG A 99 11.87 2.72 -12.26
C ARG A 99 12.89 2.80 -13.38
N LEU A 100 14.17 2.56 -13.09
CA LEU A 100 15.21 2.50 -14.11
C LEU A 100 14.88 1.43 -15.15
N VAL A 101 14.43 0.24 -14.72
CA VAL A 101 14.02 -0.83 -15.64
C VAL A 101 12.83 -0.40 -16.52
N LEU A 102 11.82 0.28 -15.97
CA LEU A 102 10.70 0.82 -16.77
C LEU A 102 11.17 1.83 -17.83
N VAL A 103 12.10 2.73 -17.47
CA VAL A 103 12.68 3.69 -18.41
C VAL A 103 13.48 2.98 -19.50
N VAL A 104 14.29 1.98 -19.13
CA VAL A 104 15.05 1.17 -20.10
C VAL A 104 14.11 0.45 -21.06
N LEU A 105 13.03 -0.17 -20.56
CA LEU A 105 12.03 -0.81 -21.40
C LEU A 105 11.36 0.19 -22.36
N ALA A 106 11.00 1.38 -21.88
CA ALA A 106 10.45 2.44 -22.73
C ALA A 106 11.42 2.82 -23.86
N VAL A 107 12.71 3.00 -23.54
CA VAL A 107 13.75 3.29 -24.54
C VAL A 107 13.88 2.15 -25.55
N VAL A 108 13.85 0.89 -25.11
CA VAL A 108 13.90 -0.28 -26.00
C VAL A 108 12.72 -0.28 -26.97
N TYR A 109 11.49 -0.01 -26.51
CA TYR A 109 10.32 0.10 -27.39
C TYR A 109 10.46 1.26 -28.39
N THR A 110 10.96 2.41 -27.95
CA THR A 110 11.16 3.58 -28.83
C THR A 110 12.21 3.32 -29.90
N VAL A 111 13.37 2.75 -29.52
CA VAL A 111 14.43 2.40 -30.47
C VAL A 111 13.92 1.39 -31.49
N TRP A 112 13.22 0.35 -31.03
CA TRP A 112 12.69 -0.68 -31.92
C TRP A 112 11.61 -0.15 -32.88
N ALA A 113 10.75 0.75 -32.42
CA ALA A 113 9.80 1.44 -33.29
C ALA A 113 10.53 2.29 -34.34
N GLY A 114 11.61 2.98 -33.94
CA GLY A 114 12.43 3.79 -34.84
C GLY A 114 13.15 2.97 -35.91
N THR A 115 13.73 1.82 -35.54
CA THR A 115 14.39 0.94 -36.52
C THR A 115 13.40 0.38 -37.53
N MET A 116 12.19 -0.01 -37.10
CA MET A 116 11.13 -0.45 -38.03
C MET A 116 10.75 0.64 -39.06
N LEU A 117 10.65 1.90 -38.63
CA LEU A 117 10.39 3.01 -39.55
C LEU A 117 11.57 3.28 -40.48
N GLY A 118 12.81 3.20 -39.97
CA GLY A 118 14.01 3.40 -40.77
C GLY A 118 14.16 2.34 -41.87
N ASP A 119 13.95 1.08 -41.53
CA ASP A 119 14.03 -0.05 -42.48
C ASP A 119 12.98 0.08 -43.58
N THR A 120 11.75 0.46 -43.22
CA THR A 120 10.66 0.64 -44.19
C THR A 120 10.76 1.94 -45.01
N ALA A 121 11.42 2.98 -44.50
CA ALA A 121 11.71 4.19 -45.26
C ALA A 121 12.79 3.99 -46.33
N SER A 122 13.64 2.97 -46.18
CA SER A 122 14.64 2.59 -47.18
C SER A 122 14.05 1.84 -48.39
N ILE A 123 12.89 1.21 -48.19
CA ILE A 123 12.05 0.62 -49.25
C ILE A 123 11.21 1.77 -49.80
N SER A 124 11.18 1.98 -51.12
CA SER A 124 10.36 3.05 -51.68
C SER A 124 8.90 2.82 -51.30
N ILE A 125 8.23 3.83 -50.74
CA ILE A 125 6.78 3.81 -50.42
C ILE A 125 5.94 3.44 -51.66
N GLN A 126 6.50 3.61 -52.87
CA GLN A 126 5.89 3.24 -54.13
C GLN A 126 5.92 1.74 -54.46
N ASP A 127 6.83 0.96 -53.88
CA ASP A 127 6.97 -0.47 -54.20
C ASP A 127 5.96 -1.34 -53.43
N ASP A 128 5.68 -1.00 -52.16
CA ASP A 128 4.65 -1.67 -51.38
C ASP A 128 4.04 -0.75 -50.29
N PRO A 129 2.92 -0.07 -50.58
CA PRO A 129 2.29 0.84 -49.64
C PRO A 129 1.60 0.13 -48.47
N LEU A 130 1.33 -1.18 -48.57
CA LEU A 130 0.64 -1.93 -47.52
C LEU A 130 1.59 -2.24 -46.37
N THR A 131 2.79 -2.73 -46.66
CA THR A 131 3.79 -3.05 -45.63
C THR A 131 4.28 -1.81 -44.89
N ALA A 132 4.46 -0.68 -45.60
CA ALA A 132 4.79 0.60 -44.98
C ALA A 132 3.72 1.07 -43.97
N ARG A 133 2.43 0.90 -44.30
CA ARG A 133 1.32 1.23 -43.39
C ARG A 133 1.27 0.31 -42.18
N LEU A 134 1.40 -1.00 -42.38
CA LEU A 134 1.41 -1.98 -41.28
C LEU A 134 2.59 -1.74 -40.33
N ALA A 135 3.77 -1.42 -40.86
CA ALA A 135 4.93 -1.07 -40.04
C ALA A 135 4.71 0.22 -39.26
N ALA A 136 4.11 1.25 -39.88
CA ALA A 136 3.77 2.50 -39.20
C ALA A 136 2.74 2.29 -38.07
N GLU A 137 1.71 1.46 -38.30
CA GLU A 137 0.73 1.08 -37.27
C GLU A 137 1.40 0.34 -36.11
N ALA A 138 2.24 -0.64 -36.43
CA ALA A 138 2.96 -1.43 -35.44
C ALA A 138 3.98 -0.59 -34.64
N ALA A 139 4.59 0.41 -35.25
CA ALA A 139 5.47 1.35 -34.57
C ALA A 139 4.70 2.35 -33.71
N THR A 140 3.56 2.86 -34.18
CA THR A 140 2.67 3.73 -33.42
C THR A 140 2.24 3.04 -32.13
N PHE A 141 1.90 1.76 -32.23
CA PHE A 141 1.57 0.93 -31.08
C PHE A 141 2.72 0.82 -30.07
N ARG A 142 3.93 0.51 -30.54
CA ARG A 142 5.14 0.43 -29.70
C ARG A 142 5.49 1.76 -29.03
N LEU A 143 5.35 2.87 -29.74
CA LEU A 143 5.54 4.21 -29.18
C LEU A 143 4.49 4.51 -28.10
N GLY A 144 3.23 4.11 -28.30
CA GLY A 144 2.20 4.21 -27.28
C GLY A 144 2.57 3.45 -26.00
N LEU A 145 3.07 2.22 -26.12
CA LEU A 145 3.55 1.44 -24.97
C LEU A 145 4.76 2.11 -24.30
N ALA A 146 5.71 2.62 -25.07
CA ALA A 146 6.89 3.33 -24.57
C ALA A 146 6.49 4.56 -23.73
N VAL A 147 5.58 5.38 -24.25
CA VAL A 147 5.04 6.56 -23.55
C VAL A 147 4.32 6.14 -22.27
N GLY A 148 3.52 5.06 -22.33
CA GLY A 148 2.86 4.47 -21.17
C GLY A 148 3.84 4.07 -20.06
N LEU A 149 4.91 3.35 -20.41
CA LEU A 149 5.94 2.92 -19.46
C LEU A 149 6.73 4.10 -18.90
N PHE A 150 7.05 5.10 -19.73
CA PHE A 150 7.72 6.32 -19.30
C PHE A 150 6.86 7.10 -18.29
N PHE A 151 5.55 7.20 -18.55
CA PHE A 151 4.62 7.87 -17.65
C PHE A 151 4.41 7.09 -16.34
N ALA A 152 4.38 5.75 -16.42
CA ALA A 152 4.35 4.88 -15.24
C ALA A 152 5.62 5.04 -14.37
N ALA A 153 6.79 5.25 -15.00
CA ALA A 153 8.03 5.52 -14.28
C ALA A 153 8.02 6.89 -13.56
N TRP A 154 7.41 7.91 -14.16
CA TRP A 154 7.28 9.25 -13.55
C TRP A 154 6.25 9.25 -12.41
N LYS A 155 5.07 8.67 -12.62
CA LYS A 155 3.95 8.71 -11.66
C LYS A 155 3.44 7.29 -11.35
N PRO A 156 3.97 6.63 -10.30
CA PRO A 156 3.62 5.26 -9.94
C PRO A 156 2.14 5.01 -9.61
N SER A 157 1.40 6.07 -9.24
CA SER A 157 -0.03 5.94 -8.96
C SER A 157 -0.86 5.46 -10.16
N ILE A 158 -0.31 5.55 -11.37
CA ILE A 158 -0.98 5.19 -12.63
C ILE A 158 -0.80 3.70 -12.95
N ILE A 159 0.14 3.01 -12.30
CA ILE A 159 0.48 1.61 -12.57
C ILE A 159 -0.75 0.69 -12.45
N THR A 160 -1.62 0.92 -11.45
CA THR A 160 -2.83 0.13 -11.24
C THR A 160 -3.76 0.16 -12.47
N GLY A 161 -3.82 1.28 -13.20
CA GLY A 161 -4.64 1.40 -14.40
C GLY A 161 -4.00 0.80 -15.65
N MET A 162 -2.67 0.74 -15.73
CA MET A 162 -1.96 0.23 -16.91
C MET A 162 -1.77 -1.29 -16.90
N LEU A 163 -1.71 -1.89 -15.71
CA LEU A 163 -1.56 -3.34 -15.53
C LEU A 163 -2.54 -4.19 -16.34
N PRO A 164 -3.86 -3.91 -16.35
CA PRO A 164 -4.80 -4.69 -17.18
C PRO A 164 -4.55 -4.51 -18.67
N ILE A 165 -4.06 -3.36 -19.13
CA ILE A 165 -3.78 -3.10 -20.55
C ILE A 165 -2.61 -3.98 -21.01
N PHE A 166 -1.48 -3.93 -20.31
CA PHE A 166 -0.31 -4.75 -20.64
C PHE A 166 -0.58 -6.25 -20.44
N GLY A 167 -1.34 -6.61 -19.40
CA GLY A 167 -1.72 -7.99 -19.13
C GLY A 167 -2.64 -8.58 -20.21
N ALA A 168 -3.67 -7.83 -20.62
CA ALA A 168 -4.57 -8.25 -21.71
C ALA A 168 -3.79 -8.38 -23.02
N LEU A 169 -2.97 -7.38 -23.35
CA LEU A 169 -2.16 -7.38 -24.55
C LEU A 169 -1.23 -8.59 -24.63
N TRP A 170 -0.54 -8.90 -23.53
CA TRP A 170 0.31 -10.09 -23.45
C TRP A 170 -0.51 -11.37 -23.63
N THR A 171 -1.65 -11.49 -22.94
CA THR A 171 -2.51 -12.68 -22.99
C THR A 171 -3.04 -12.93 -24.41
N PHE A 172 -3.57 -11.92 -25.07
CA PHE A 172 -4.06 -12.04 -26.45
C PHE A 172 -2.92 -12.30 -27.43
N SER A 173 -1.79 -11.60 -27.31
CA SER A 173 -0.61 -11.81 -28.16
C SER A 173 -0.08 -13.24 -28.03
N LEU A 174 -0.05 -13.79 -26.81
CA LEU A 174 0.32 -15.18 -26.58
C LEU A 174 -0.66 -16.15 -27.25
N GLY A 175 -1.96 -15.87 -27.19
CA GLY A 175 -2.98 -16.66 -27.88
C GLY A 175 -2.82 -16.67 -29.40
N PHE A 176 -2.48 -15.52 -30.00
CA PHE A 176 -2.18 -15.45 -31.45
C PHE A 176 -0.91 -16.22 -31.80
N ALA A 177 0.16 -16.09 -31.01
CA ALA A 177 1.37 -16.89 -31.26
C ALA A 177 1.13 -18.39 -31.11
N ALA A 178 0.29 -18.82 -30.16
CA ALA A 178 -0.09 -20.23 -30.05
C ALA A 178 -0.80 -20.73 -31.32
N ARG A 179 -1.63 -19.88 -31.95
CA ARG A 179 -2.23 -20.18 -33.27
C ARG A 179 -1.17 -20.25 -34.36
N ASP A 180 -0.24 -19.30 -34.43
CA ASP A 180 0.79 -19.27 -35.48
C ASP A 180 1.72 -20.48 -35.42
N LEU A 181 1.98 -21.01 -34.22
CA LEU A 181 2.70 -22.28 -34.04
C LEU A 181 1.96 -23.49 -34.63
N LEU A 182 0.62 -23.50 -34.61
CA LEU A 182 -0.18 -24.58 -35.20
C LEU A 182 -0.20 -24.51 -36.73
N VAL A 183 -0.05 -23.30 -37.29
CA VAL A 183 -0.04 -23.04 -38.75
C VAL A 183 1.40 -23.11 -39.30
N ASP A 184 2.39 -23.35 -38.44
CA ASP A 184 3.83 -23.35 -38.74
C ASP A 184 4.33 -22.04 -39.37
N THR A 185 3.68 -20.93 -39.02
CA THR A 185 4.00 -19.57 -39.46
C THR A 185 4.70 -18.78 -38.35
N ALA A 186 5.48 -19.47 -37.51
CA ALA A 186 6.08 -18.88 -36.32
C ALA A 186 7.18 -17.87 -36.70
N ASP A 187 6.94 -16.60 -36.40
CA ASP A 187 7.93 -15.54 -36.62
C ASP A 187 8.73 -15.21 -35.35
N SER A 188 10.03 -14.98 -35.53
CA SER A 188 10.96 -14.59 -34.47
C SER A 188 10.61 -13.23 -33.86
N THR A 189 10.08 -12.30 -34.67
CA THR A 189 9.64 -10.96 -34.22
C THR A 189 8.42 -11.02 -33.31
N THR A 190 7.53 -11.98 -33.54
CA THR A 190 6.37 -12.22 -32.66
C THR A 190 6.83 -12.73 -31.30
N ALA A 191 7.80 -13.65 -31.28
CA ALA A 191 8.41 -14.14 -30.04
C ALA A 191 9.07 -13.03 -29.22
N THR A 192 9.87 -12.15 -29.85
CA THR A 192 10.49 -11.01 -29.14
C THR A 192 9.44 -10.05 -28.58
N THR A 193 8.36 -9.78 -29.32
CA THR A 193 7.24 -8.95 -28.86
C THR A 193 6.60 -9.52 -27.59
N ILE A 194 6.31 -10.82 -27.56
CA ILE A 194 5.67 -11.49 -26.42
C ILE A 194 6.57 -11.46 -25.18
N VAL A 195 7.87 -11.74 -25.35
CA VAL A 195 8.83 -11.69 -24.24
C VAL A 195 8.93 -10.27 -23.69
N LEU A 196 9.03 -9.25 -24.55
CA LEU A 196 9.14 -7.86 -24.13
C LEU A 196 7.86 -7.39 -23.39
N LEU A 197 6.68 -7.82 -23.85
CA LEU A 197 5.41 -7.57 -23.19
C LEU A 197 5.30 -8.26 -21.83
N LEU A 198 5.74 -9.52 -21.73
CA LEU A 198 5.78 -10.26 -20.47
C LEU A 198 6.65 -9.51 -19.46
N VAL A 199 7.87 -9.15 -19.84
CA VAL A 199 8.82 -8.46 -18.97
C VAL A 199 8.22 -7.13 -18.50
N SER A 200 7.60 -6.37 -19.40
CA SER A 200 6.94 -5.10 -19.06
C SER A 200 5.78 -5.30 -18.08
N ALA A 201 4.92 -6.29 -18.30
CA ALA A 201 3.82 -6.61 -17.40
C ALA A 201 4.30 -7.06 -16.02
N VAL A 202 5.36 -7.88 -15.96
CA VAL A 202 5.98 -8.34 -14.71
C VAL A 202 6.59 -7.17 -13.94
N VAL A 203 7.34 -6.28 -14.60
CA VAL A 203 7.94 -5.11 -13.94
C VAL A 203 6.85 -4.16 -13.42
N LEU A 204 5.77 -3.95 -14.17
CA LEU A 204 4.59 -3.21 -13.70
C LEU A 204 3.91 -3.90 -12.50
N GLY A 205 3.80 -5.23 -12.52
CA GLY A 205 3.32 -6.03 -11.38
C GLY A 205 4.17 -5.87 -10.13
N LEU A 206 5.50 -5.97 -10.28
CA LEU A 206 6.45 -5.82 -9.18
C LEU A 206 6.48 -4.39 -8.63
N THR A 207 6.36 -3.38 -9.48
CA THR A 207 6.29 -1.98 -9.03
C THR A 207 5.00 -1.72 -8.27
N TRP A 208 3.87 -2.25 -8.74
CA TRP A 208 2.59 -2.18 -8.05
C TRP A 208 2.63 -2.86 -6.68
N LEU A 209 3.21 -4.06 -6.61
CA LEU A 209 3.34 -4.82 -5.36
C LEU A 209 4.23 -4.11 -4.35
N ASN A 210 5.33 -3.50 -4.81
CA ASN A 210 6.20 -2.67 -3.96
C ASN A 210 5.50 -1.38 -3.50
N HIS A 211 4.65 -0.78 -4.33
CA HIS A 211 3.91 0.45 -4.01
C HIS A 211 2.79 0.21 -2.98
N LEU A 212 2.07 -0.91 -3.06
CA LEU A 212 1.01 -1.24 -2.10
C LEU A 212 1.53 -1.48 -0.68
N GLY A 213 2.80 -1.87 -0.56
CA GLY A 213 3.41 -2.23 0.70
C GLY A 213 2.82 -3.53 1.27
N ALA A 214 3.68 -4.46 1.67
CA ALA A 214 3.28 -5.73 2.29
C ALA A 214 2.23 -5.61 3.43
N GLY A 215 2.05 -4.43 4.01
CA GLY A 215 1.05 -4.16 5.06
C GLY A 215 -0.40 -4.02 4.58
N VAL A 216 -0.68 -3.68 3.32
CA VAL A 216 -2.07 -3.67 2.81
C VAL A 216 -2.53 -5.10 2.54
N LEU A 217 -1.70 -5.89 1.84
CA LEU A 217 -1.98 -7.30 1.58
C LEU A 217 -2.15 -8.10 2.87
N ARG A 218 -1.28 -7.88 3.87
CA ARG A 218 -1.40 -8.57 5.17
C ARG A 218 -2.66 -8.16 5.94
N ARG A 219 -3.11 -6.90 5.81
CA ARG A 219 -4.35 -6.41 6.45
C ARG A 219 -5.60 -6.95 5.77
N THR A 220 -5.64 -7.00 4.44
CA THR A 220 -6.76 -7.62 3.71
C THR A 220 -6.81 -9.12 3.92
N TRP A 221 -5.66 -9.79 3.99
CA TRP A 221 -5.62 -11.21 4.34
C TRP A 221 -6.07 -11.46 5.78
N SER A 222 -5.65 -10.61 6.74
CA SER A 222 -6.11 -10.73 8.13
C SER A 222 -7.60 -10.45 8.30
N SER A 223 -8.19 -9.54 7.50
CA SER A 223 -9.63 -9.29 7.54
C SER A 223 -10.45 -10.40 6.91
N ILE A 224 -9.89 -11.15 5.94
CA ILE A 224 -10.55 -12.33 5.36
C ILE A 224 -10.45 -13.53 6.30
N SER A 225 -9.35 -13.65 7.05
CA SER A 225 -9.17 -14.70 8.07
C SER A 225 -9.83 -14.38 9.41
N ALA A 226 -10.40 -13.18 9.58
CA ALA A 226 -11.15 -12.84 10.78
C ALA A 226 -12.50 -13.56 10.74
N THR A 227 -12.58 -14.70 11.42
CA THR A 227 -13.85 -15.39 11.67
C THR A 227 -14.76 -14.49 12.48
N PRO A 228 -15.98 -14.16 12.01
CA PRO A 228 -16.95 -13.44 12.82
C PRO A 228 -17.33 -14.30 14.02
N SER A 229 -17.09 -13.79 15.23
CA SER A 229 -17.55 -14.35 16.51
C SER A 229 -19.00 -13.98 16.77
#